data_AF-A0A0B8P6K1-F1
#
_entry.id   AF-A0A0B8P6K1-F1
#
_cell.length_a   1.000
_cell.length_b   1.000
_cell.length_c   1.000
_cell.angle_alpha   90.00
_cell.angle_beta   90.00
_cell.angle_gamma   90.00
#
_symmetry.space_group_name_H-M   'P 1'
#
loop_
_entity.id
_entity.type
_entity.pdbx_description
1 polymer ?
#
loop_
_entity_poly.entity_id
_entity_poly.type
_entity_poly.pdbx_seq_one_letter_code
_entity_poly.pdbx_strand_id
1 'polypeptide(L)'
;MKHIFLKSLIASSVLLAVGCTSTPVHQFDNNKETGEPILTPVALTASSHDGNGPDRLFDQDLTTRWSSAGDGEWAMLDYGSVQSFDAVQVAFSKGNERQSRFDIQMSEDGENWTTVLENQVSSGKILGLERFQFEPAVNARYVRYVGHGNTKNGWNSVTELAALNCDVNACPASHIVTSAVVAAEATMIADMKAAEKARKEARKDLRKGNWGEPAVYPCETTVKCNTRTALPVPTNLPATPVAGNAPSENFDMTHWYLSQPFDHDENGKPDDVSEWNLANGYQHPEIFYTADDGGLVFKSYVKGARTSANTKYARTELREMMRRGDQSIKTQGVNKNNWVFSSAPIADQKAAAGIDGVLEATLKVDHTTTTGDANEVGRFIIGQIHDKNDEPIRLYYRKLPNQPTGAVYFAHESQDATKEDFYPLVGDMTAEVGEDGIALGEKFSYRIEVVGNTMTVTVMREGHDDVVQVVDMSESGYDVGGKYMYFKAGVYNQNINGDMDDYVQATFYQLDVSHSKFEG
;
A
#
# COMPACT_ATOMS: atom_id res chain seq x y z
N MET A 1 -49.95 81.57 -0.40
CA MET A 1 -48.52 81.36 -0.70
C MET A 1 -48.22 79.90 -0.34
N LYS A 2 -47.90 79.07 -1.36
CA LYS A 2 -47.19 77.77 -1.34
C LYS A 2 -47.63 76.71 -0.31
N HIS A 3 -47.83 75.43 -0.58
CA HIS A 3 -47.71 74.55 -1.75
C HIS A 3 -48.16 73.13 -1.24
N ILE A 4 -48.00 72.05 -2.01
CA ILE A 4 -49.00 71.33 -2.78
C ILE A 4 -48.91 69.82 -2.43
N PHE A 5 -49.92 68.98 -2.71
CA PHE A 5 -49.85 67.76 -3.58
C PHE A 5 -50.64 66.64 -2.87
N LEU A 6 -51.17 65.58 -3.49
CA LEU A 6 -51.73 65.27 -4.80
C LEU A 6 -52.21 63.81 -4.65
N LYS A 7 -53.36 63.50 -5.25
CA LYS A 7 -54.03 62.19 -5.23
C LYS A 7 -53.25 61.09 -5.97
N SER A 8 -53.39 59.84 -5.54
CA SER A 8 -53.37 58.64 -6.40
C SER A 8 -54.07 57.50 -5.64
N LEU A 9 -55.32 57.13 -5.99
CA LEU A 9 -55.73 56.02 -6.86
C LEU A 9 -55.06 54.67 -6.56
N ILE A 10 -55.88 53.76 -6.02
CA ILE A 10 -55.60 52.35 -5.76
C ILE A 10 -55.97 51.56 -7.04
N ALA A 11 -55.03 50.75 -7.53
CA ALA A 11 -55.28 49.75 -8.57
C ALA A 11 -54.87 48.37 -8.03
N SER A 12 -55.86 47.48 -7.90
CA SER A 12 -55.69 46.08 -7.54
C SER A 12 -54.90 45.33 -8.60
N SER A 13 -53.93 44.51 -8.17
CA SER A 13 -53.27 43.50 -8.99
C SER A 13 -53.45 42.13 -8.35
N VAL A 14 -53.99 41.21 -9.14
CA VAL A 14 -54.24 39.80 -8.83
C VAL A 14 -52.90 39.05 -8.86
N LEU A 15 -52.54 38.39 -7.75
CA LEU A 15 -51.45 37.42 -7.73
C LEU A 15 -51.97 36.05 -8.20
N LEU A 16 -51.51 35.58 -9.36
CA LEU A 16 -51.56 34.16 -9.71
C LEU A 16 -50.48 33.44 -8.90
N ALA A 17 -50.88 32.64 -7.92
CA ALA A 17 -50.00 31.69 -7.26
C ALA A 17 -49.83 30.47 -8.18
N VAL A 18 -48.68 30.37 -8.85
CA VAL A 18 -48.24 29.14 -9.51
C VAL A 18 -47.78 28.19 -8.40
N GLY A 19 -48.62 27.23 -8.03
CA GLY A 19 -48.25 26.16 -7.11
C GLY A 19 -47.20 25.27 -7.77
N CYS A 20 -45.98 25.28 -7.24
CA CYS A 20 -45.04 24.17 -7.44
C CYS A 20 -45.65 22.95 -6.75
N THR A 21 -46.16 22.00 -7.52
CA THR A 21 -46.45 20.65 -7.02
C THR A 21 -45.11 19.95 -6.81
N SER A 22 -44.64 19.90 -5.57
CA SER A 22 -43.63 18.93 -5.19
C SER A 22 -44.21 17.54 -5.46
N THR A 23 -43.48 16.69 -6.16
CA THR A 23 -43.77 15.26 -6.21
C THR A 23 -43.93 14.76 -4.76
N PRO A 24 -45.01 14.05 -4.41
CA PRO A 24 -45.15 13.50 -3.08
C PRO A 24 -43.99 12.53 -2.84
N VAL A 25 -43.23 12.76 -1.78
CA VAL A 25 -42.33 11.73 -1.24
C VAL A 25 -43.25 10.59 -0.82
N HIS A 26 -43.07 9.40 -1.40
CA HIS A 26 -43.83 8.22 -0.99
C HIS A 26 -43.50 7.97 0.48
N GLN A 27 -44.46 8.20 1.36
CA GLN A 27 -44.27 8.10 2.80
C GLN A 27 -44.62 6.67 3.21
N PHE A 28 -43.62 5.90 3.64
CA PHE A 28 -43.83 4.55 4.16
C PHE A 28 -44.25 4.64 5.63
N ASP A 29 -45.36 3.99 5.97
CA ASP A 29 -45.99 4.05 7.29
C ASP A 29 -45.18 3.37 8.39
N ASN A 30 -44.25 2.48 8.02
CA ASN A 30 -43.43 1.72 8.96
C ASN A 30 -42.12 2.42 9.40
N ASN A 31 -41.86 3.64 8.95
CA ASN A 31 -40.64 4.37 9.34
C ASN A 31 -40.63 4.71 10.85
N LYS A 32 -39.50 4.44 11.52
CA LYS A 32 -39.29 4.71 12.95
C LYS A 32 -37.98 5.47 13.18
N GLU A 33 -37.98 6.41 14.12
CA GLU A 33 -36.76 7.15 14.51
C GLU A 33 -35.78 6.32 15.35
N THR A 34 -36.28 5.28 16.02
CA THR A 34 -35.49 4.35 16.83
C THR A 34 -35.91 2.92 16.52
N GLY A 35 -35.01 1.97 16.76
CA GLY A 35 -35.26 0.56 16.55
C GLY A 35 -34.09 -0.29 17.02
N GLU A 36 -34.17 -1.59 16.77
CA GLU A 36 -33.08 -2.51 17.08
C GLU A 36 -31.84 -2.22 16.20
N PRO A 37 -30.63 -2.55 16.66
CA PRO A 37 -29.41 -2.43 15.87
C PRO A 37 -29.52 -3.13 14.52
N ILE A 38 -28.91 -2.53 13.49
CA ILE A 38 -28.80 -3.17 12.17
C ILE A 38 -27.95 -4.44 12.27
N LEU A 39 -28.28 -5.44 11.47
CA LEU A 39 -27.52 -6.69 11.44
C LEU A 39 -26.12 -6.43 10.88
N THR A 40 -25.12 -7.10 11.45
CA THR A 40 -23.75 -7.08 10.93
C THR A 40 -23.59 -8.18 9.87
N PRO A 41 -23.16 -7.86 8.64
CA PRO A 41 -22.82 -8.87 7.65
C PRO A 41 -21.69 -9.78 8.15
N VAL A 42 -21.75 -11.06 7.84
CA VAL A 42 -20.69 -12.04 8.16
C VAL A 42 -19.59 -12.06 7.10
N ALA A 43 -19.88 -11.56 5.89
CA ALA A 43 -18.90 -11.37 4.82
C ALA A 43 -19.32 -10.22 3.89
N LEU A 44 -18.32 -9.53 3.34
CA LEU A 44 -18.48 -8.53 2.29
C LEU A 44 -17.56 -8.88 1.12
N THR A 45 -18.11 -8.90 -0.09
CA THR A 45 -17.38 -9.23 -1.32
C THR A 45 -17.77 -8.28 -2.44
N ALA A 46 -16.99 -8.24 -3.53
CA ALA A 46 -17.29 -7.42 -4.69
C ALA A 46 -16.85 -8.14 -5.97
N SER A 47 -17.38 -7.72 -7.11
CA SER A 47 -16.90 -8.16 -8.43
C SER A 47 -15.47 -7.68 -8.71
N SER A 48 -15.14 -6.46 -8.28
CA SER A 48 -13.82 -5.86 -8.41
C SER A 48 -13.66 -4.65 -7.48
N HIS A 49 -12.43 -4.14 -7.37
CA HIS A 49 -12.12 -2.84 -6.78
C HIS A 49 -10.73 -2.34 -7.20
N ASP A 50 -10.45 -1.06 -6.94
CA ASP A 50 -9.16 -0.39 -7.20
C ASP A 50 -8.18 -0.47 -6.00
N GLY A 51 -8.31 -1.53 -5.20
CA GLY A 51 -7.69 -1.69 -3.87
C GLY A 51 -8.51 -1.14 -2.72
N ASN A 52 -9.48 -0.24 -2.96
CA ASN A 52 -10.45 0.17 -1.95
C ASN A 52 -11.58 -0.89 -1.88
N GLY A 53 -11.42 -1.89 -1.03
CA GLY A 53 -12.24 -3.12 -0.96
C GLY A 53 -13.64 -2.96 -0.34
N PRO A 54 -14.47 -4.02 -0.41
CA PRO A 54 -15.85 -4.04 0.09
C PRO A 54 -15.98 -4.08 1.61
N ASP A 55 -14.91 -4.41 2.35
CA ASP A 55 -14.84 -4.34 3.81
C ASP A 55 -15.18 -2.94 4.36
N ARG A 56 -14.94 -1.91 3.55
CA ARG A 56 -15.17 -0.50 3.83
C ARG A 56 -16.59 -0.02 3.56
N LEU A 57 -17.52 -0.94 3.33
CA LEU A 57 -18.94 -0.63 3.20
C LEU A 57 -19.67 -0.67 4.54
N PHE A 58 -19.01 -1.17 5.59
CA PHE A 58 -19.64 -1.39 6.88
C PHE A 58 -18.64 -1.16 8.03
N ASP A 59 -17.72 -0.21 7.89
CA ASP A 59 -16.73 0.16 8.92
C ASP A 59 -17.12 1.41 9.72
N GLN A 60 -18.27 2.02 9.41
CA GLN A 60 -18.80 3.23 10.04
C GLN A 60 -17.86 4.44 9.86
N ASP A 61 -17.11 4.48 8.76
CA ASP A 61 -16.16 5.54 8.42
C ASP A 61 -16.43 6.13 7.03
N LEU A 62 -17.03 7.32 7.00
CA LEU A 62 -17.27 8.07 5.75
C LEU A 62 -15.99 8.49 5.00
N THR A 63 -14.80 8.26 5.56
CA THR A 63 -13.51 8.56 4.94
C THR A 63 -12.91 7.38 4.19
N THR A 64 -13.41 6.16 4.42
CA THR A 64 -13.09 4.97 3.63
C THR A 64 -14.19 4.73 2.58
N ARG A 65 -13.96 3.79 1.66
CA ARG A 65 -14.93 3.44 0.62
C ARG A 65 -14.60 2.11 -0.01
N TRP A 66 -15.60 1.43 -0.56
CA TRP A 66 -15.41 0.55 -1.72
C TRP A 66 -15.33 1.39 -2.99
N SER A 67 -14.49 1.03 -3.96
CA SER A 67 -14.46 1.68 -5.27
C SER A 67 -14.14 0.73 -6.41
N SER A 68 -14.98 0.76 -7.44
CA SER A 68 -14.81 -0.01 -8.67
C SER A 68 -15.22 0.83 -9.88
N ALA A 69 -14.52 0.68 -11.00
CA ALA A 69 -14.82 1.35 -12.25
C ALA A 69 -15.45 0.36 -13.23
N GLY A 70 -16.64 0.66 -13.74
CA GLY A 70 -17.35 -0.20 -14.67
C GLY A 70 -18.85 -0.18 -14.44
N ASP A 71 -19.62 -0.37 -15.51
CA ASP A 71 -21.06 -0.56 -15.43
C ASP A 71 -21.36 -2.02 -15.06
N GLY A 72 -22.25 -2.25 -14.09
CA GLY A 72 -22.62 -3.59 -13.61
C GLY A 72 -21.69 -4.16 -12.53
N GLU A 73 -20.62 -3.46 -12.16
CA GLU A 73 -19.77 -3.84 -11.03
C GLU A 73 -20.56 -3.79 -9.72
N TRP A 74 -20.36 -4.76 -8.85
CA TRP A 74 -21.20 -4.97 -7.69
C TRP A 74 -20.42 -5.17 -6.39
N ALA A 75 -21.07 -4.86 -5.27
CA ALA A 75 -20.65 -5.24 -3.92
C ALA A 75 -21.79 -5.96 -3.21
N MET A 76 -21.47 -7.00 -2.44
CA MET A 76 -22.42 -7.92 -1.83
C MET A 76 -22.15 -8.08 -0.34
N LEU A 77 -23.23 -7.98 0.44
CA LEU A 77 -23.28 -8.26 1.87
C LEU A 77 -23.93 -9.63 2.07
N ASP A 78 -23.25 -10.54 2.78
CA ASP A 78 -23.82 -11.79 3.27
C ASP A 78 -24.16 -11.65 4.75
N TYR A 79 -25.43 -11.78 5.12
CA TYR A 79 -25.90 -11.74 6.52
C TYR A 79 -25.84 -13.11 7.24
N GLY A 80 -25.35 -14.15 6.57
CA GLY A 80 -25.12 -15.49 7.10
C GLY A 80 -26.38 -16.36 7.21
N SER A 81 -27.58 -15.74 7.21
CA SER A 81 -28.87 -16.41 7.24
C SER A 81 -29.93 -15.53 6.57
N VAL A 82 -31.07 -16.13 6.18
CA VAL A 82 -32.18 -15.40 5.55
C VAL A 82 -32.87 -14.50 6.57
N GLN A 83 -33.02 -13.23 6.21
CA GLN A 83 -33.65 -12.16 6.98
C GLN A 83 -34.71 -11.45 6.11
N SER A 84 -35.63 -10.71 6.72
CA SER A 84 -36.59 -9.88 5.98
C SER A 84 -36.08 -8.45 5.89
N PHE A 85 -36.03 -7.88 4.70
CA PHE A 85 -35.59 -6.50 4.43
C PHE A 85 -36.58 -5.75 3.55
N ASP A 86 -36.70 -4.45 3.76
CA ASP A 86 -37.55 -3.54 2.98
C ASP A 86 -36.84 -2.23 2.61
N ALA A 87 -35.58 -2.05 3.02
CA ALA A 87 -34.78 -0.89 2.64
C ALA A 87 -33.27 -1.19 2.62
N VAL A 88 -32.54 -0.27 2.00
CA VAL A 88 -31.10 -0.10 2.22
C VAL A 88 -30.80 1.34 2.64
N GLN A 89 -29.73 1.53 3.39
CA GLN A 89 -29.11 2.83 3.60
C GLN A 89 -27.72 2.84 2.95
N VAL A 90 -27.41 3.92 2.25
CA VAL A 90 -26.18 4.05 1.45
C VAL A 90 -25.58 5.43 1.64
N ALA A 91 -24.28 5.50 1.93
CA ALA A 91 -23.50 6.73 1.89
C ALA A 91 -22.54 6.69 0.71
N PHE A 92 -22.41 7.81 -0.01
CA PHE A 92 -21.70 7.85 -1.30
C PHE A 92 -20.46 8.72 -1.24
N SER A 93 -19.35 8.22 -1.79
CA SER A 93 -18.12 8.99 -1.89
C SER A 93 -18.29 10.17 -2.86
N LYS A 94 -18.12 11.38 -2.35
CA LYS A 94 -18.45 12.65 -3.02
C LYS A 94 -19.94 12.77 -3.34
N GLY A 95 -20.80 12.20 -2.49
CA GLY A 95 -22.26 12.19 -2.66
C GLY A 95 -22.91 13.57 -2.71
N ASN A 96 -22.23 14.62 -2.26
CA ASN A 96 -22.68 16.02 -2.37
C ASN A 96 -22.17 16.74 -3.63
N GLU A 97 -21.42 16.06 -4.50
CA GLU A 97 -20.85 16.62 -5.73
C GLU A 97 -21.35 15.96 -7.01
N ARG A 98 -21.94 14.76 -6.91
CA ARG A 98 -22.39 13.92 -8.03
C ARG A 98 -23.44 12.92 -7.53
N GLN A 99 -24.28 12.46 -8.45
CA GLN A 99 -25.29 11.43 -8.17
C GLN A 99 -24.78 10.09 -8.66
N SER A 100 -24.79 9.09 -7.79
CA SER A 100 -24.50 7.69 -8.12
C SER A 100 -25.73 7.03 -8.70
N ARG A 101 -25.54 6.11 -9.65
CA ARG A 101 -26.62 5.31 -10.25
C ARG A 101 -26.42 3.85 -9.90
N PHE A 102 -27.49 3.15 -9.53
CA PHE A 102 -27.39 1.77 -9.08
C PHE A 102 -28.72 1.03 -9.05
N ASP A 103 -28.63 -0.28 -8.92
CA ASP A 103 -29.72 -1.17 -8.55
C ASP A 103 -29.41 -1.84 -7.20
N ILE A 104 -30.46 -2.32 -6.53
CA ILE A 104 -30.33 -3.23 -5.39
C ILE A 104 -30.99 -4.55 -5.76
N GLN A 105 -30.22 -5.62 -5.57
CA GLN A 105 -30.66 -6.99 -5.77
C GLN A 105 -30.52 -7.78 -4.48
N MET A 106 -31.42 -8.73 -4.29
CA MET A 106 -31.46 -9.57 -3.11
C MET A 106 -31.62 -11.05 -3.48
N SER A 107 -31.07 -11.93 -2.65
CA SER A 107 -31.08 -13.37 -2.87
C SER A 107 -31.09 -14.14 -1.55
N GLU A 108 -31.77 -15.29 -1.51
CA GLU A 108 -31.70 -16.25 -0.39
C GLU A 108 -30.53 -17.24 -0.54
N ASP A 109 -30.15 -17.57 -1.78
CA ASP A 109 -29.20 -18.65 -2.11
C ASP A 109 -27.85 -18.16 -2.68
N GLY A 110 -27.77 -16.88 -3.08
CA GLY A 110 -26.58 -16.28 -3.68
C GLY A 110 -26.44 -16.51 -5.20
N GLU A 111 -27.35 -17.30 -5.79
CA GLU A 111 -27.33 -17.67 -7.21
C GLU A 111 -28.47 -16.98 -7.98
N ASN A 112 -29.67 -16.98 -7.40
CA ASN A 112 -30.87 -16.40 -7.99
C ASN A 112 -31.13 -15.02 -7.40
N TRP A 113 -31.13 -14.00 -8.25
CA TRP A 113 -31.20 -12.60 -7.84
C TRP A 113 -32.52 -11.95 -8.25
N THR A 114 -33.15 -11.26 -7.30
CA THR A 114 -34.33 -10.41 -7.55
C THR A 114 -33.94 -8.95 -7.41
N THR A 115 -34.18 -8.13 -8.43
CA THR A 115 -34.03 -6.67 -8.33
C THR A 115 -35.20 -6.09 -7.52
N VAL A 116 -34.91 -5.49 -6.37
CA VAL A 116 -35.90 -4.86 -5.48
C VAL A 116 -35.95 -3.34 -5.64
N LEU A 117 -34.85 -2.74 -6.09
CA LEU A 117 -34.77 -1.34 -6.50
C LEU A 117 -34.02 -1.26 -7.83
N GLU A 118 -34.61 -0.62 -8.82
CA GLU A 118 -34.04 -0.49 -10.16
C GLU A 118 -33.85 0.98 -10.52
N ASN A 119 -32.81 1.32 -11.28
CA ASN A 119 -32.50 2.65 -11.79
C ASN A 119 -32.46 3.74 -10.71
N GLN A 120 -31.95 3.39 -9.52
CA GLN A 120 -31.83 4.33 -8.41
C GLN A 120 -30.80 5.41 -8.74
N VAL A 121 -31.05 6.62 -8.23
CA VAL A 121 -30.17 7.76 -8.36
C VAL A 121 -30.04 8.42 -6.99
N SER A 122 -28.82 8.54 -6.48
CA SER A 122 -28.60 9.23 -5.20
C SER A 122 -28.89 10.73 -5.29
N SER A 123 -29.11 11.37 -4.14
CA SER A 123 -29.50 12.77 -4.06
C SER A 123 -28.52 13.75 -4.71
N GLY A 124 -27.21 13.44 -4.70
CA GLY A 124 -26.16 14.34 -5.15
C GLY A 124 -25.91 15.54 -4.22
N LYS A 125 -26.41 15.49 -2.97
CA LYS A 125 -26.43 16.63 -2.05
C LYS A 125 -25.76 16.40 -0.70
N ILE A 126 -25.57 15.13 -0.30
CA ILE A 126 -25.08 14.78 1.03
C ILE A 126 -23.95 13.73 0.98
N LEU A 127 -23.13 13.66 2.03
CA LEU A 127 -22.11 12.62 2.21
C LEU A 127 -22.55 11.46 3.10
N GLY A 128 -23.49 11.72 4.02
CA GLY A 128 -24.03 10.74 4.95
C GLY A 128 -25.02 9.78 4.30
N LEU A 129 -25.70 9.01 5.16
CA LEU A 129 -26.61 7.94 4.76
C LEU A 129 -27.88 8.49 4.10
N GLU A 130 -28.19 7.96 2.92
CA GLU A 130 -29.45 8.12 2.21
C GLU A 130 -30.20 6.78 2.19
N ARG A 131 -31.49 6.77 2.55
CA ARG A 131 -32.32 5.56 2.57
C ARG A 131 -33.07 5.37 1.26
N PHE A 132 -33.04 4.16 0.73
CA PHE A 132 -33.82 3.70 -0.41
C PHE A 132 -34.70 2.54 0.04
N GLN A 133 -36.01 2.76 0.07
CA GLN A 133 -37.01 1.84 0.64
C GLN A 133 -37.93 1.31 -0.46
N PHE A 134 -38.37 0.07 -0.30
CA PHE A 134 -39.27 -0.63 -1.21
C PHE A 134 -40.35 -1.40 -0.43
N GLU A 135 -41.44 -1.73 -1.10
CA GLU A 135 -42.53 -2.54 -0.54
C GLU A 135 -43.07 -3.50 -1.62
N PRO A 136 -43.49 -4.73 -1.24
CA PRO A 136 -43.40 -5.32 0.09
C PRO A 136 -41.96 -5.71 0.49
N ALA A 137 -41.74 -5.98 1.78
CA ALA A 137 -40.50 -6.56 2.27
C ALA A 137 -40.19 -7.92 1.61
N VAL A 138 -38.91 -8.22 1.41
CA VAL A 138 -38.44 -9.48 0.82
C VAL A 138 -37.55 -10.25 1.79
N ASN A 139 -37.54 -11.58 1.67
CA ASN A 139 -36.59 -12.42 2.40
C ASN A 139 -35.30 -12.55 1.60
N ALA A 140 -34.16 -12.38 2.27
CA ALA A 140 -32.85 -12.49 1.65
C ALA A 140 -31.76 -12.78 2.68
N ARG A 141 -30.75 -13.54 2.27
CA ARG A 141 -29.47 -13.67 2.98
C ARG A 141 -28.42 -12.71 2.40
N TYR A 142 -28.47 -12.50 1.08
CA TYR A 142 -27.50 -11.73 0.32
C TYR A 142 -28.15 -10.46 -0.21
N VAL A 143 -27.45 -9.33 -0.06
CA VAL A 143 -27.86 -8.03 -0.61
C VAL A 143 -26.74 -7.48 -1.47
N ARG A 144 -27.03 -7.17 -2.73
CA ARG A 144 -26.07 -6.73 -3.74
C ARG A 144 -26.41 -5.33 -4.25
N TYR A 145 -25.45 -4.41 -4.10
CA TYR A 145 -25.44 -3.13 -4.81
C TYR A 145 -24.82 -3.36 -6.20
N VAL A 146 -25.53 -2.99 -7.26
CA VAL A 146 -25.02 -3.05 -8.64
C VAL A 146 -24.87 -1.63 -9.15
N GLY A 147 -23.64 -1.22 -9.45
CA GLY A 147 -23.32 0.15 -9.79
C GLY A 147 -23.37 0.44 -11.30
N HIS A 148 -23.91 1.61 -11.64
CA HIS A 148 -24.01 2.13 -13.02
C HIS A 148 -23.26 3.46 -13.18
N GLY A 149 -22.14 3.58 -12.47
CA GLY A 149 -21.32 4.77 -12.36
C GLY A 149 -22.03 5.94 -11.67
N ASN A 150 -21.70 7.15 -12.08
CA ASN A 150 -22.29 8.38 -11.54
C ASN A 150 -22.47 9.44 -12.65
N THR A 151 -23.05 10.58 -12.30
CA THR A 151 -23.32 11.67 -13.26
C THR A 151 -22.08 12.33 -13.88
N LYS A 152 -20.87 11.99 -13.42
CA LYS A 152 -19.61 12.53 -13.95
C LYS A 152 -18.74 11.50 -14.67
N ASN A 153 -18.71 10.25 -14.24
CA ASN A 153 -17.88 9.18 -14.81
C ASN A 153 -18.36 7.77 -14.40
N GLY A 154 -17.66 6.73 -14.85
CA GLY A 154 -18.00 5.32 -14.64
C GLY A 154 -17.60 4.71 -13.28
N TRP A 155 -17.22 5.52 -12.28
CA TRP A 155 -16.85 5.00 -10.96
C TRP A 155 -18.06 4.76 -10.06
N ASN A 156 -18.11 3.57 -9.47
CA ASN A 156 -18.94 3.21 -8.33
C ASN A 156 -18.11 3.42 -7.07
N SER A 157 -18.55 4.30 -6.17
CA SER A 157 -17.80 4.60 -4.95
C SER A 157 -18.76 4.84 -3.79
N VAL A 158 -18.78 3.90 -2.86
CA VAL A 158 -19.74 3.84 -1.73
C VAL A 158 -18.93 3.77 -0.44
N THR A 159 -19.28 4.62 0.53
CA THR A 159 -18.60 4.69 1.83
C THR A 159 -19.31 3.86 2.89
N GLU A 160 -20.64 3.71 2.81
CA GLU A 160 -21.40 2.83 3.71
C GLU A 160 -22.56 2.20 2.94
N LEU A 161 -22.90 0.96 3.27
CA LEU A 161 -24.05 0.23 2.76
C LEU A 161 -24.56 -0.74 3.83
N ALA A 162 -25.86 -0.68 4.14
CA ALA A 162 -26.51 -1.66 4.98
C ALA A 162 -27.95 -1.91 4.52
N ALA A 163 -28.44 -3.14 4.74
CA ALA A 163 -29.84 -3.50 4.54
C ALA A 163 -30.61 -3.34 5.86
N LEU A 164 -31.88 -2.95 5.74
CA LEU A 164 -32.73 -2.58 6.85
C LEU A 164 -34.08 -3.27 6.75
N ASN A 165 -34.68 -3.51 7.91
CA ASN A 165 -36.10 -3.78 8.05
C ASN A 165 -36.73 -2.64 8.85
N CYS A 166 -37.47 -1.73 8.22
CA CYS A 166 -38.01 -0.55 8.90
C CYS A 166 -39.09 -0.88 9.95
N ASP A 167 -39.67 -2.09 9.93
CA ASP A 167 -40.52 -2.56 11.04
C ASP A 167 -39.71 -2.88 12.31
N VAL A 168 -38.41 -3.08 12.21
CA VAL A 168 -37.55 -3.52 13.32
C VAL A 168 -36.45 -2.50 13.65
N ASN A 169 -35.75 -2.00 12.63
CA ASN A 169 -34.62 -1.08 12.73
C ASN A 169 -35.06 0.38 12.72
N ALA A 170 -34.14 1.26 13.10
CA ALA A 170 -34.33 2.69 12.92
C ALA A 170 -34.27 3.05 11.42
N CYS A 171 -35.32 3.68 10.92
CA CYS A 171 -35.42 4.30 9.59
C CYS A 171 -35.72 5.80 9.76
N PRO A 172 -34.78 6.58 10.31
CA PRO A 172 -35.03 7.95 10.74
C PRO A 172 -35.29 8.90 9.57
N ALA A 173 -36.01 9.98 9.81
CA ALA A 173 -36.25 11.01 8.79
C ALA A 173 -34.95 11.68 8.30
N SER A 174 -33.87 11.61 9.06
CA SER A 174 -32.54 12.14 8.69
C SER A 174 -31.92 11.46 7.46
N HIS A 175 -32.30 10.21 7.14
CA HIS A 175 -31.80 9.52 5.94
C HIS A 175 -32.64 9.83 4.69
N ILE A 176 -33.65 10.70 4.79
CA ILE A 176 -34.39 11.25 3.65
C ILE A 176 -33.84 12.66 3.37
N VAL A 177 -33.27 12.85 2.18
CA VAL A 177 -32.49 14.05 1.88
C VAL A 177 -33.39 15.28 1.69
N THR A 178 -33.49 16.10 2.73
CA THR A 178 -34.19 17.39 2.75
C THR A 178 -33.20 18.55 2.86
N SER A 179 -33.65 19.79 2.67
CA SER A 179 -32.83 20.99 2.88
C SER A 179 -32.30 21.10 4.31
N ALA A 180 -33.05 20.61 5.31
CA ALA A 180 -32.62 20.58 6.71
C ALA A 180 -31.47 19.59 6.94
N VAL A 181 -31.53 18.40 6.32
CA VAL A 181 -30.44 17.41 6.37
C VAL A 181 -29.18 17.95 5.72
N VAL A 182 -29.30 18.55 4.53
CA VAL A 182 -28.16 19.19 3.83
C VAL A 182 -27.54 20.30 4.68
N ALA A 183 -28.35 21.10 5.38
CA ALA A 183 -27.85 22.14 6.27
C ALA A 183 -27.12 21.55 7.49
N ALA A 184 -27.60 20.44 8.05
CA ALA A 184 -26.98 19.77 9.19
C ALA A 184 -25.61 19.17 8.82
N GLU A 185 -25.43 18.67 7.60
CA GLU A 185 -24.15 18.13 7.14
C GLU A 185 -23.03 19.16 7.03
N ALA A 186 -23.36 20.45 6.86
CA ALA A 186 -22.33 21.49 6.73
C ALA A 186 -21.36 21.50 7.92
N THR A 187 -21.86 21.23 9.13
CA THR A 187 -21.03 21.09 10.34
C THR A 187 -20.15 19.85 10.27
N MET A 188 -20.72 18.68 9.94
CA MET A 188 -19.98 17.43 9.78
C MET A 188 -18.84 17.58 8.76
N ILE A 189 -19.11 18.18 7.60
CA ILE A 189 -18.11 18.44 6.56
C ILE A 189 -17.01 19.39 7.06
N ALA A 190 -17.36 20.42 7.83
CA ALA A 190 -16.38 21.33 8.42
C ALA A 190 -15.47 20.60 9.42
N ASP A 191 -16.04 19.74 10.27
CA ASP A 191 -15.30 18.93 11.24
C ASP A 191 -14.38 17.92 10.54
N MET A 192 -14.86 17.23 9.49
CA MET A 192 -14.04 16.34 8.66
C MET A 192 -12.84 17.08 8.03
N LYS A 193 -13.06 18.28 7.49
CA LYS A 193 -11.98 19.13 6.93
C LYS A 193 -10.98 19.58 7.99
N ALA A 194 -11.47 19.93 9.19
CA ALA A 194 -10.60 20.29 10.31
C ALA A 194 -9.76 19.10 10.76
N ALA A 195 -10.34 17.91 10.84
CA ALA A 195 -9.65 16.67 11.16
C ALA A 195 -8.59 16.32 10.09
N GLU A 196 -8.90 16.44 8.79
CA GLU A 196 -7.94 16.23 7.71
C GLU A 196 -6.74 17.19 7.84
N LYS A 197 -6.99 18.47 8.14
CA LYS A 197 -5.92 19.45 8.38
C LYS A 197 -5.07 19.08 9.58
N ALA A 198 -5.68 18.66 10.69
CA ALA A 198 -4.97 18.22 11.88
C ALA A 198 -4.10 16.98 11.60
N ARG A 199 -4.63 15.99 10.85
CA ARG A 199 -3.86 14.81 10.40
C ARG A 199 -2.65 15.21 9.55
N LYS A 200 -2.79 16.16 8.63
CA LYS A 200 -1.65 16.67 7.83
C LYS A 200 -0.59 17.35 8.69
N GLU A 201 -1.01 18.17 9.66
CA GLU A 201 -0.08 18.88 10.57
C GLU A 201 0.68 17.91 11.47
N ALA A 202 0.01 16.87 12.00
CA ALA A 202 0.64 15.82 12.80
C ALA A 202 1.74 15.07 12.03
N ARG A 203 1.72 15.12 10.70
CA ARG A 203 2.63 14.42 9.79
C ARG A 203 3.74 15.32 9.21
N LYS A 204 3.91 16.54 9.71
CA LYS A 204 4.90 17.50 9.17
C LYS A 204 6.34 16.98 9.21
N ASP A 205 6.65 16.12 10.17
CA ASP A 205 7.99 15.55 10.37
C ASP A 205 8.18 14.19 9.67
N LEU A 206 7.23 13.77 8.83
CA LEU A 206 7.24 12.50 8.11
C LEU A 206 8.57 12.19 7.42
N ARG A 207 9.21 13.19 6.81
CA ARG A 207 10.46 13.05 6.05
C ARG A 207 11.71 13.47 6.82
N LYS A 208 11.61 13.71 8.13
CA LYS A 208 12.73 14.07 8.99
C LYS A 208 13.40 12.83 9.54
N GLY A 209 14.74 12.86 9.65
CA GLY A 209 15.55 11.81 10.27
C GLY A 209 15.94 12.09 11.72
N ASN A 210 15.37 13.13 12.35
CA ASN A 210 15.69 13.52 13.73
C ASN A 210 14.94 12.66 14.77
N TRP A 211 15.29 11.38 14.85
CA TRP A 211 14.76 10.39 15.79
C TRP A 211 15.73 9.19 15.88
N GLY A 212 15.48 8.28 16.82
CA GLY A 212 16.33 7.10 17.06
C GLY A 212 17.57 7.42 17.89
N GLU A 213 18.01 6.45 18.69
CA GLU A 213 19.21 6.59 19.52
C GLU A 213 20.50 6.61 18.67
N PRO A 214 21.48 7.48 18.94
CA PRO A 214 22.75 7.44 18.24
C PRO A 214 23.48 6.11 18.45
N ALA A 215 23.76 5.38 17.37
CA ALA A 215 24.53 4.15 17.42
C ALA A 215 26.05 4.42 17.35
N VAL A 216 26.83 3.49 17.92
CA VAL A 216 28.30 3.56 17.90
C VAL A 216 28.82 3.07 16.55
N TYR A 217 29.60 3.92 15.87
CA TYR A 217 30.32 3.55 14.65
C TYR A 217 31.71 2.99 15.04
N PRO A 218 32.01 1.70 14.78
CA PRO A 218 33.27 1.08 15.18
C PRO A 218 34.51 1.82 14.73
N CYS A 219 34.53 2.35 13.49
CA CYS A 219 35.69 3.07 12.94
C CYS A 219 36.02 4.37 13.68
N GLU A 220 35.03 4.98 14.33
CA GLU A 220 35.19 6.24 15.04
C GLU A 220 35.44 6.03 16.54
N THR A 221 35.40 4.78 17.02
CA THR A 221 35.43 4.48 18.45
C THR A 221 36.43 3.39 18.81
N THR A 222 36.23 2.17 18.33
CA THR A 222 36.93 0.97 18.81
C THR A 222 37.91 0.37 17.80
N VAL A 223 37.77 0.68 16.51
CA VAL A 223 38.53 0.08 15.41
C VAL A 223 39.22 1.14 14.57
N LYS A 224 40.50 0.92 14.24
CA LYS A 224 41.21 1.75 13.25
C LYS A 224 40.99 1.20 11.84
N CYS A 225 40.00 1.72 11.14
CA CYS A 225 39.64 1.27 9.80
C CYS A 225 40.63 1.77 8.74
N ASN A 226 41.20 0.86 7.93
CA ASN A 226 42.06 1.21 6.81
C ASN A 226 41.27 1.34 5.51
N THR A 227 40.61 2.48 5.34
CA THR A 227 39.67 2.75 4.23
C THR A 227 40.32 2.81 2.84
N ARG A 228 41.64 2.65 2.72
CA ARG A 228 42.38 2.55 1.45
C ARG A 228 42.66 1.11 1.02
N THR A 229 42.12 0.14 1.74
CA THR A 229 42.30 -1.28 1.48
C THR A 229 40.98 -2.01 1.60
N ALA A 230 40.84 -3.10 0.85
CA ALA A 230 39.70 -3.98 0.99
C ALA A 230 39.74 -4.71 2.35
N LEU A 231 38.57 -4.90 2.94
CA LEU A 231 38.35 -5.73 4.11
C LEU A 231 38.72 -7.19 3.82
N PRO A 232 39.21 -7.96 4.81
CA PRO A 232 39.42 -9.39 4.64
C PRO A 232 38.09 -10.10 4.35
N VAL A 233 38.11 -11.22 3.62
CA VAL A 233 36.93 -12.08 3.48
C VAL A 233 36.71 -12.82 4.80
N PRO A 234 35.52 -12.74 5.42
CA PRO A 234 35.24 -13.51 6.62
C PRO A 234 35.23 -15.00 6.26
N THR A 235 36.03 -15.80 6.97
CA THR A 235 36.23 -17.24 6.66
C THR A 235 35.58 -18.18 7.66
N ASN A 236 35.07 -17.65 8.77
CA ASN A 236 34.54 -18.42 9.90
C ASN A 236 33.09 -18.05 10.23
N LEU A 237 32.28 -17.73 9.23
CA LEU A 237 30.85 -17.48 9.44
C LEU A 237 30.13 -18.79 9.78
N PRO A 238 29.19 -18.79 10.74
CA PRO A 238 28.40 -19.97 11.04
C PRO A 238 27.44 -20.27 9.88
N ALA A 239 27.11 -21.55 9.67
CA ALA A 239 26.18 -21.97 8.60
C ALA A 239 24.75 -21.45 8.82
N THR A 240 24.39 -21.15 10.07
CA THR A 240 23.15 -20.49 10.46
C THR A 240 23.48 -19.41 11.49
N PRO A 241 22.81 -18.24 11.48
CA PRO A 241 23.10 -17.18 12.43
C PRO A 241 22.98 -17.61 13.89
N VAL A 242 23.86 -17.09 14.75
CA VAL A 242 23.95 -17.43 16.17
C VAL A 242 23.58 -16.21 17.01
N ALA A 243 22.80 -16.43 18.07
CA ALA A 243 22.42 -15.39 19.02
C ALA A 243 23.64 -14.76 19.71
N GLY A 244 23.60 -13.46 19.96
CA GLY A 244 24.67 -12.71 20.63
C GLY A 244 25.85 -12.30 19.73
N ASN A 245 25.99 -12.91 18.54
CA ASN A 245 26.91 -12.43 17.52
C ASN A 245 26.46 -11.07 16.97
N ALA A 246 27.40 -10.23 16.56
CA ALA A 246 27.09 -9.09 15.72
C ALA A 246 26.68 -9.54 14.30
N PRO A 247 25.98 -8.70 13.51
CA PRO A 247 25.60 -9.02 12.14
C PRO A 247 26.79 -9.48 11.28
N SER A 248 27.95 -8.84 11.40
CA SER A 248 29.17 -9.21 10.65
C SER A 248 29.82 -10.52 11.07
N GLU A 249 29.41 -11.09 12.21
CA GLU A 249 29.89 -12.40 12.69
C GLU A 249 28.95 -13.53 12.24
N ASN A 250 27.72 -13.19 11.82
CA ASN A 250 26.76 -14.12 11.24
C ASN A 250 26.72 -14.07 9.70
N PHE A 251 27.06 -12.93 9.10
CA PHE A 251 26.94 -12.66 7.66
C PHE A 251 28.18 -11.95 7.12
N ASP A 252 28.46 -12.13 5.82
CA ASP A 252 29.51 -11.35 5.16
C ASP A 252 29.04 -9.90 4.91
N MET A 253 29.30 -9.04 5.89
CA MET A 253 28.95 -7.62 5.84
C MET A 253 30.00 -6.76 5.12
N THR A 254 31.05 -7.36 4.56
CA THR A 254 32.14 -6.61 3.93
C THR A 254 31.77 -6.01 2.59
N HIS A 255 30.78 -6.58 1.91
CA HIS A 255 30.34 -6.18 0.59
C HIS A 255 29.01 -5.43 0.64
N TRP A 256 28.73 -4.71 1.73
CA TRP A 256 27.52 -3.89 1.88
C TRP A 256 27.82 -2.55 2.53
N TYR A 257 27.08 -1.50 2.18
CA TYR A 257 26.82 -0.39 3.10
C TYR A 257 25.33 -0.41 3.50
N LEU A 258 24.99 0.08 4.69
CA LEU A 258 23.61 0.19 5.16
C LEU A 258 23.15 1.65 5.06
N SER A 259 21.98 1.90 4.47
CA SER A 259 21.32 3.20 4.54
C SER A 259 20.28 3.19 5.65
N GLN A 260 20.34 4.17 6.55
CA GLN A 260 19.43 4.26 7.70
C GLN A 260 18.53 5.49 7.60
N PRO A 261 17.25 5.40 7.98
CA PRO A 261 16.29 6.48 7.81
C PRO A 261 16.42 7.61 8.88
N PHE A 262 17.59 7.71 9.51
CA PHE A 262 17.99 8.79 10.43
C PHE A 262 18.76 9.90 9.70
N ASP A 263 18.98 11.02 10.37
CA ASP A 263 19.76 12.18 9.91
C ASP A 263 20.38 12.86 11.15
N HIS A 264 21.22 12.11 11.89
CA HIS A 264 21.82 12.57 13.15
C HIS A 264 22.92 13.61 12.93
N ASP A 265 23.51 13.67 11.74
CA ASP A 265 24.50 14.69 11.37
C ASP A 265 23.88 15.97 10.76
N GLU A 266 22.55 16.03 10.67
CA GLU A 266 21.74 17.14 10.17
C GLU A 266 22.10 17.57 8.72
N ASN A 267 22.58 16.63 7.90
CA ASN A 267 22.95 16.91 6.50
C ASN A 267 21.75 16.82 5.53
N GLY A 268 20.58 16.39 6.00
CA GLY A 268 19.35 16.26 5.22
C GLY A 268 19.24 14.97 4.42
N LYS A 269 20.05 13.95 4.73
CA LYS A 269 20.08 12.64 4.06
C LYS A 269 20.11 11.51 5.10
N PRO A 270 19.81 10.27 4.67
CA PRO A 270 20.07 9.07 5.44
C PRO A 270 21.50 8.99 5.97
N ASP A 271 21.63 8.56 7.23
CA ASP A 271 22.92 8.18 7.80
C ASP A 271 23.36 6.82 7.24
N ASP A 272 24.41 6.82 6.42
CA ASP A 272 24.96 5.61 5.83
C ASP A 272 26.06 4.98 6.69
N VAL A 273 26.01 3.67 6.89
CA VAL A 273 27.03 2.87 7.57
C VAL A 273 27.92 2.21 6.53
N SER A 274 29.19 2.65 6.48
CA SER A 274 30.18 2.12 5.53
C SER A 274 30.51 0.65 5.76
N GLU A 275 31.11 0.02 4.74
CA GLU A 275 31.49 -1.40 4.78
C GLU A 275 32.43 -1.70 5.97
N TRP A 276 33.35 -0.79 6.27
CA TRP A 276 34.28 -0.92 7.38
C TRP A 276 33.57 -0.87 8.74
N ASN A 277 32.52 -0.07 8.90
CA ASN A 277 31.75 -0.05 10.14
C ASN A 277 30.89 -1.32 10.26
N LEU A 278 30.18 -1.70 9.18
CA LEU A 278 29.34 -2.90 9.17
C LEU A 278 30.16 -4.17 9.47
N ALA A 279 31.27 -4.36 8.77
CA ALA A 279 32.14 -5.53 8.95
C ALA A 279 32.85 -5.60 10.31
N ASN A 280 32.78 -4.54 11.13
CA ASN A 280 33.36 -4.47 12.46
C ASN A 280 32.29 -4.40 13.57
N GLY A 281 31.13 -5.03 13.34
CA GLY A 281 30.14 -5.29 14.37
C GLY A 281 29.15 -4.16 14.63
N TYR A 282 28.97 -3.25 13.67
CA TYR A 282 27.92 -2.23 13.78
C TYR A 282 26.55 -2.85 14.02
N GLN A 283 25.81 -2.28 14.97
CA GLN A 283 24.40 -2.56 15.21
C GLN A 283 23.71 -1.26 15.62
N HIS A 284 22.45 -1.14 15.20
CA HIS A 284 21.51 -0.15 15.71
C HIS A 284 20.34 -0.90 16.40
N PRO A 285 20.12 -0.70 17.72
CA PRO A 285 19.22 -1.53 18.52
C PRO A 285 17.75 -1.47 18.08
N GLU A 286 17.34 -0.40 17.39
CA GLU A 286 15.95 -0.26 16.94
C GLU A 286 15.68 -0.80 15.53
N ILE A 287 16.68 -0.82 14.64
CA ILE A 287 16.43 -1.01 13.20
C ILE A 287 17.35 -1.98 12.47
N PHE A 288 18.52 -2.29 13.04
CA PHE A 288 19.52 -3.14 12.41
C PHE A 288 20.32 -3.88 13.48
N TYR A 289 19.88 -5.08 13.86
CA TYR A 289 20.46 -5.80 15.00
C TYR A 289 20.30 -7.31 14.86
N THR A 290 21.08 -8.06 15.62
CA THR A 290 20.92 -9.51 15.78
C THR A 290 19.82 -9.81 16.80
N ALA A 291 18.78 -10.54 16.38
CA ALA A 291 17.71 -11.01 17.25
C ALA A 291 18.17 -12.12 18.23
N ASP A 292 17.33 -12.45 19.20
CA ASP A 292 17.57 -13.50 20.20
C ASP A 292 17.79 -14.90 19.60
N ASP A 293 17.34 -15.13 18.36
CA ASP A 293 17.55 -16.38 17.61
C ASP A 293 18.72 -16.30 16.61
N GLY A 294 19.47 -15.19 16.62
CA GLY A 294 20.60 -14.93 15.72
C GLY A 294 20.22 -14.24 14.40
N GLY A 295 18.95 -14.17 14.05
CA GLY A 295 18.52 -13.54 12.79
C GLY A 295 18.86 -12.06 12.70
N LEU A 296 19.15 -11.56 11.50
CA LEU A 296 19.43 -10.15 11.24
C LEU A 296 18.14 -9.37 10.99
N VAL A 297 17.76 -8.51 11.92
CA VAL A 297 16.55 -7.69 11.84
C VAL A 297 16.81 -6.44 11.02
N PHE A 298 15.90 -6.15 10.10
CA PHE A 298 15.75 -4.83 9.48
C PHE A 298 14.37 -4.27 9.81
N LYS A 299 14.32 -3.05 10.34
CA LYS A 299 13.06 -2.32 10.60
C LYS A 299 13.05 -0.99 9.87
N SER A 300 11.98 -0.68 9.15
CA SER A 300 11.79 0.61 8.47
C SER A 300 10.42 1.18 8.80
N TYR A 301 10.41 2.31 9.49
CA TYR A 301 9.19 3.05 9.78
C TYR A 301 8.65 3.75 8.51
N VAL A 302 7.42 4.25 8.58
CA VAL A 302 6.88 5.15 7.56
C VAL A 302 7.62 6.50 7.59
N LYS A 303 7.98 6.98 8.80
CA LYS A 303 8.82 8.18 8.97
C LYS A 303 10.29 7.94 8.62
N GLY A 304 11.03 9.01 8.36
CA GLY A 304 12.49 8.97 8.21
C GLY A 304 13.06 9.86 7.12
N ALA A 305 14.38 10.07 7.12
CA ALA A 305 15.07 10.69 6.01
C ALA A 305 14.93 9.83 4.73
N ARG A 306 14.98 10.48 3.55
CA ARG A 306 14.90 9.80 2.25
C ARG A 306 16.18 10.01 1.48
N THR A 307 16.60 8.99 0.73
CA THR A 307 17.84 8.98 -0.06
C THR A 307 17.91 10.10 -1.10
N SER A 308 16.77 10.62 -1.56
CA SER A 308 16.71 11.77 -2.47
C SER A 308 15.36 12.50 -2.36
N ALA A 309 15.26 13.68 -3.00
CA ALA A 309 14.00 14.41 -3.15
C ALA A 309 12.93 13.63 -3.94
N ASN A 310 13.35 12.77 -4.89
CA ASN A 310 12.46 11.98 -5.74
C ASN A 310 12.01 10.68 -5.06
N THR A 311 12.71 10.25 -4.01
CA THR A 311 12.34 9.05 -3.24
C THR A 311 11.17 9.36 -2.30
N LYS A 312 10.06 8.62 -2.43
CA LYS A 312 8.91 8.78 -1.52
C LYS A 312 9.12 8.14 -0.16
N TYR A 313 9.72 6.95 -0.13
CA TYR A 313 9.67 6.08 1.04
C TYR A 313 11.00 5.95 1.79
N ALA A 314 10.92 5.68 3.10
CA ALA A 314 12.08 5.41 3.94
C ALA A 314 12.58 3.97 3.73
N ARG A 315 13.86 3.71 4.05
CA ARG A 315 14.48 2.40 3.93
C ARG A 315 15.42 2.15 5.09
N THR A 316 15.51 0.88 5.50
CA THR A 316 16.63 0.33 6.25
C THR A 316 17.14 -0.83 5.41
N GLU A 317 18.12 -0.53 4.57
CA GLU A 317 18.42 -1.37 3.41
C GLU A 317 19.90 -1.32 3.07
N LEU A 318 20.44 -2.49 2.77
CA LEU A 318 21.81 -2.66 2.32
C LEU A 318 21.93 -2.36 0.82
N ARG A 319 23.08 -1.83 0.43
CA ARG A 319 23.50 -1.64 -0.96
C ARG A 319 24.83 -2.35 -1.16
N GLU A 320 24.90 -3.25 -2.13
CA GLU A 320 26.08 -4.09 -2.39
C GLU A 320 27.32 -3.25 -2.72
N MET A 321 28.49 -3.56 -2.20
CA MET A 321 29.73 -2.80 -2.35
C MET A 321 30.89 -3.74 -2.68
N MET A 322 31.06 -4.11 -3.95
CA MET A 322 32.11 -5.06 -4.35
C MET A 322 33.54 -4.53 -4.13
N ARG A 323 33.71 -3.23 -3.86
CA ARG A 323 35.00 -2.64 -3.44
C ARG A 323 35.42 -3.08 -2.04
N ARG A 324 34.49 -3.64 -1.27
CA ARG A 324 34.68 -4.23 0.05
C ARG A 324 35.46 -3.33 1.01
N GLY A 325 35.08 -2.05 1.11
CA GLY A 325 35.72 -1.09 2.00
C GLY A 325 36.93 -0.34 1.43
N ASP A 326 37.43 -0.66 0.23
CA ASP A 326 38.42 0.18 -0.45
C ASP A 326 37.76 1.44 -1.03
N GLN A 327 37.77 2.52 -0.24
CA GLN A 327 37.16 3.80 -0.59
C GLN A 327 37.95 4.59 -1.64
N SER A 328 39.09 4.08 -2.14
CA SER A 328 39.70 4.63 -3.36
C SER A 328 38.87 4.33 -4.61
N ILE A 329 38.03 3.29 -4.56
CA ILE A 329 37.10 2.93 -5.62
C ILE A 329 35.78 3.67 -5.43
N LYS A 330 35.34 4.34 -6.51
CA LYS A 330 34.08 5.11 -6.51
C LYS A 330 32.87 4.18 -6.32
N THR A 331 31.87 4.64 -5.58
CA THR A 331 30.61 3.90 -5.38
C THR A 331 29.88 3.63 -6.71
N GLN A 332 29.86 4.61 -7.61
CA GLN A 332 29.10 4.58 -8.86
C GLN A 332 29.98 4.37 -10.08
N GLY A 333 29.41 3.75 -11.12
CA GLY A 333 30.00 3.54 -12.43
C GLY A 333 30.44 2.10 -12.68
N VAL A 334 30.68 1.76 -13.95
CA VAL A 334 31.27 0.47 -14.34
C VAL A 334 32.72 0.45 -13.88
N ASN A 335 32.96 -0.15 -12.71
CA ASN A 335 34.24 -0.12 -12.02
C ASN A 335 34.34 -1.31 -11.04
N LYS A 336 35.38 -1.32 -10.20
CA LYS A 336 35.63 -2.40 -9.23
C LYS A 336 34.73 -2.39 -7.97
N ASN A 337 33.62 -1.68 -7.98
CA ASN A 337 32.59 -1.71 -6.94
C ASN A 337 31.26 -2.32 -7.41
N ASN A 338 31.05 -2.43 -8.71
CA ASN A 338 29.78 -2.79 -9.31
C ASN A 338 29.98 -3.89 -10.35
N TRP A 339 28.93 -4.66 -10.60
CA TRP A 339 28.93 -5.71 -11.61
C TRP A 339 28.15 -5.28 -12.85
N VAL A 340 28.22 -6.07 -13.92
CA VAL A 340 27.45 -5.89 -15.16
C VAL A 340 26.92 -7.24 -15.62
N PHE A 341 25.93 -7.25 -16.50
CA PHE A 341 25.45 -8.50 -17.11
C PHE A 341 26.51 -9.03 -18.09
N SER A 342 26.58 -10.35 -18.29
CA SER A 342 27.46 -10.97 -19.29
C SER A 342 27.07 -10.64 -20.74
N SER A 343 25.88 -10.08 -20.95
CA SER A 343 25.42 -9.51 -22.22
C SER A 343 25.96 -8.09 -22.49
N ALA A 344 26.49 -7.39 -21.48
CA ALA A 344 27.06 -6.05 -21.64
C ALA A 344 28.33 -6.06 -22.53
N PRO A 345 28.79 -4.92 -23.07
CA PRO A 345 29.99 -4.88 -23.90
C PRO A 345 31.23 -5.40 -23.14
N ILE A 346 32.13 -6.09 -23.85
CA ILE A 346 33.35 -6.68 -23.26
C ILE A 346 34.21 -5.65 -22.50
N ALA A 347 34.20 -4.38 -22.91
CA ALA A 347 34.91 -3.32 -22.19
C ALA A 347 34.37 -3.13 -20.76
N ASP A 348 33.05 -3.21 -20.59
CA ASP A 348 32.39 -3.06 -19.30
C ASP A 348 32.61 -4.30 -18.44
N GLN A 349 32.50 -5.49 -19.04
CA GLN A 349 32.80 -6.76 -18.37
C GLN A 349 34.23 -6.78 -17.78
N LYS A 350 35.22 -6.25 -18.51
CA LYS A 350 36.61 -6.13 -18.01
C LYS A 350 36.76 -5.10 -16.89
N ALA A 351 36.00 -4.00 -16.97
CA ALA A 351 36.08 -2.88 -16.04
C ALA A 351 35.36 -3.16 -14.70
N ALA A 352 34.26 -3.90 -14.73
CA ALA A 352 33.43 -4.26 -13.58
C ALA A 352 34.18 -5.12 -12.54
N ALA A 353 33.65 -5.19 -11.32
CA ALA A 353 34.15 -6.08 -10.27
C ALA A 353 33.71 -7.54 -10.44
N GLY A 354 32.53 -7.74 -11.02
CA GLY A 354 31.96 -9.05 -11.33
C GLY A 354 31.07 -8.97 -12.57
N ILE A 355 30.68 -10.15 -13.05
CA ILE A 355 29.78 -10.33 -14.17
C ILE A 355 28.64 -11.22 -13.71
N ASP A 356 27.42 -10.92 -14.17
CA ASP A 356 26.20 -11.61 -13.77
C ASP A 356 26.02 -11.55 -12.26
N GLY A 357 25.00 -12.19 -11.69
CA GLY A 357 24.82 -12.11 -10.24
C GLY A 357 23.74 -13.03 -9.72
N VAL A 358 23.98 -13.57 -8.53
CA VAL A 358 22.97 -14.26 -7.72
C VAL A 358 22.90 -13.61 -6.36
N LEU A 359 21.70 -13.17 -5.96
CA LEU A 359 21.35 -12.82 -4.60
C LEU A 359 20.40 -13.89 -4.06
N GLU A 360 20.77 -14.56 -2.97
CA GLU A 360 19.95 -15.56 -2.31
C GLU A 360 19.77 -15.19 -0.84
N ALA A 361 18.53 -15.19 -0.37
CA ALA A 361 18.21 -14.85 1.00
C ALA A 361 17.13 -15.75 1.57
N THR A 362 17.28 -16.09 2.84
CA THR A 362 16.25 -16.73 3.68
C THR A 362 15.81 -15.69 4.69
N LEU A 363 14.51 -15.43 4.82
CA LEU A 363 13.97 -14.49 5.79
C LEU A 363 12.60 -14.93 6.31
N LYS A 364 12.13 -14.25 7.34
CA LYS A 364 10.70 -14.16 7.68
C LYS A 364 10.29 -12.70 7.73
N VAL A 365 9.02 -12.41 7.44
CA VAL A 365 8.45 -11.08 7.67
C VAL A 365 7.85 -11.06 9.07
N ASP A 366 8.30 -10.14 9.92
CA ASP A 366 7.85 -10.05 11.31
C ASP A 366 6.59 -9.19 11.44
N HIS A 367 6.55 -8.07 10.71
CA HIS A 367 5.47 -7.10 10.75
C HIS A 367 5.38 -6.34 9.42
N THR A 368 4.16 -5.97 9.04
CA THR A 368 3.89 -5.07 7.92
C THR A 368 3.05 -3.89 8.37
N THR A 369 3.19 -2.74 7.71
CA THR A 369 2.32 -1.59 8.01
C THR A 369 0.85 -1.99 7.92
N THR A 370 0.06 -1.59 8.92
CA THR A 370 -1.38 -1.86 8.99
C THR A 370 -2.22 -0.60 8.78
N THR A 371 -1.56 0.55 8.66
CA THR A 371 -2.19 1.86 8.44
C THR A 371 -1.80 2.43 7.08
N GLY A 372 -2.58 3.38 6.57
CA GLY A 372 -2.32 4.07 5.30
C GLY A 372 -3.31 3.72 4.19
N ASP A 373 -3.07 4.29 3.02
CA ASP A 373 -3.99 4.13 1.88
C ASP A 373 -4.09 2.67 1.43
N ALA A 374 -5.26 2.32 0.88
CA ALA A 374 -5.60 0.98 0.42
C ALA A 374 -4.56 0.36 -0.51
N ASN A 375 -3.91 1.17 -1.33
CA ASN A 375 -2.93 0.74 -2.32
C ASN A 375 -1.50 0.70 -1.78
N GLU A 376 -1.24 1.21 -0.58
CA GLU A 376 0.10 1.28 0.03
C GLU A 376 0.26 0.37 1.25
N VAL A 377 -0.81 0.19 2.03
CA VAL A 377 -0.78 -0.58 3.26
C VAL A 377 -0.19 -1.98 3.05
N GLY A 378 0.69 -2.37 3.98
CA GLY A 378 1.27 -3.70 4.05
C GLY A 378 2.45 -3.97 3.11
N ARG A 379 2.77 -3.04 2.20
CA ARG A 379 3.70 -3.28 1.08
C ARG A 379 5.11 -2.76 1.37
N PHE A 380 6.12 -3.57 1.07
CA PHE A 380 7.53 -3.18 1.07
C PHE A 380 8.38 -4.08 0.18
N ILE A 381 9.58 -3.63 -0.13
CA ILE A 381 10.55 -4.36 -0.95
C ILE A 381 11.59 -5.05 -0.05
N ILE A 382 11.95 -6.28 -0.40
CA ILE A 382 12.87 -7.16 0.35
C ILE A 382 14.18 -7.48 -0.39
N GLY A 383 14.23 -7.27 -1.71
CA GLY A 383 15.39 -7.50 -2.55
C GLY A 383 15.29 -6.74 -3.87
N GLN A 384 16.42 -6.24 -4.39
CA GLN A 384 16.45 -5.45 -5.63
C GLN A 384 17.74 -5.67 -6.42
N ILE A 385 17.66 -5.38 -7.72
CA ILE A 385 18.81 -4.97 -8.54
C ILE A 385 18.53 -3.52 -8.97
N HIS A 386 19.55 -2.69 -8.91
CA HIS A 386 19.50 -1.32 -9.43
C HIS A 386 20.62 -1.10 -10.43
N ASP A 387 20.33 -0.27 -11.45
CA ASP A 387 21.36 0.44 -12.19
C ASP A 387 21.55 1.88 -11.64
N LYS A 388 22.01 2.81 -12.49
CA LYS A 388 22.13 4.22 -12.13
C LYS A 388 20.76 4.90 -11.88
N ASN A 389 19.75 4.55 -12.66
CA ASN A 389 18.48 5.26 -12.78
C ASN A 389 17.25 4.36 -12.57
N ASP A 390 17.35 3.09 -12.95
CA ASP A 390 16.23 2.17 -13.10
C ASP A 390 16.48 0.86 -12.34
N GLU A 391 15.45 0.03 -12.24
CA GLU A 391 15.49 -1.20 -11.45
C GLU A 391 15.15 -2.46 -12.27
N PRO A 392 16.17 -3.27 -12.66
CA PRO A 392 15.91 -4.57 -13.29
C PRO A 392 14.98 -5.48 -12.46
N ILE A 393 14.99 -5.36 -11.13
CA ILE A 393 13.99 -6.01 -10.29
C ILE A 393 13.78 -5.27 -8.97
N ARG A 394 12.51 -5.20 -8.55
CA ARG A 394 12.09 -4.94 -7.17
C ARG A 394 11.20 -6.07 -6.69
N LEU A 395 11.67 -6.85 -5.71
CA LEU A 395 10.94 -7.96 -5.11
C LEU A 395 10.17 -7.47 -3.88
N TYR A 396 8.84 -7.61 -3.92
CA TYR A 396 7.92 -7.13 -2.90
C TYR A 396 7.44 -8.25 -2.00
N TYR A 397 7.16 -7.89 -0.75
CA TYR A 397 6.19 -8.58 0.10
C TYR A 397 5.04 -7.61 0.40
N ARG A 398 3.80 -8.13 0.41
CA ARG A 398 2.63 -7.34 0.81
C ARG A 398 1.64 -8.19 1.60
N LYS A 399 1.26 -7.73 2.79
CA LYS A 399 0.16 -8.34 3.56
C LYS A 399 -0.89 -7.29 3.91
N LEU A 400 -2.14 -7.51 3.51
CA LEU A 400 -3.25 -6.64 3.91
C LEU A 400 -3.62 -6.88 5.38
N PRO A 401 -4.13 -5.86 6.11
CA PRO A 401 -4.54 -6.02 7.50
C PRO A 401 -5.60 -7.10 7.72
N ASN A 402 -6.52 -7.26 6.75
CA ASN A 402 -7.64 -8.19 6.79
C ASN A 402 -7.36 -9.56 6.12
N GLN A 403 -6.15 -9.78 5.59
CA GLN A 403 -5.73 -11.07 5.02
C GLN A 403 -4.88 -11.83 6.05
N PRO A 404 -5.03 -13.16 6.19
CA PRO A 404 -4.26 -13.93 7.17
C PRO A 404 -2.80 -14.11 6.74
N THR A 405 -2.53 -14.16 5.43
CA THR A 405 -1.18 -14.28 4.86
C THR A 405 -0.88 -13.14 3.86
N GLY A 406 0.37 -13.04 3.41
CA GLY A 406 0.85 -12.04 2.46
C GLY A 406 1.31 -12.62 1.12
N ALA A 407 1.39 -11.75 0.12
CA ALA A 407 1.86 -12.05 -1.22
C ALA A 407 3.34 -11.71 -1.41
N VAL A 408 3.98 -12.42 -2.33
CA VAL A 408 5.31 -12.12 -2.87
C VAL A 408 5.22 -12.04 -4.39
N TYR A 409 5.73 -10.95 -4.95
CA TYR A 409 5.71 -10.66 -6.38
C TYR A 409 6.83 -9.68 -6.70
N PHE A 410 7.15 -9.46 -7.97
CA PHE A 410 8.17 -8.47 -8.33
C PHE A 410 7.77 -7.62 -9.53
N ALA A 411 8.45 -6.49 -9.67
CA ALA A 411 8.37 -5.64 -10.86
C ALA A 411 9.72 -5.66 -11.60
N HIS A 412 9.67 -5.64 -12.93
CA HIS A 412 10.81 -5.45 -13.83
C HIS A 412 10.61 -4.15 -14.61
N GLU A 413 11.54 -3.20 -14.47
CA GLU A 413 11.59 -2.04 -15.36
C GLU A 413 12.38 -2.35 -16.61
N SER A 414 12.01 -1.73 -17.72
CA SER A 414 12.71 -1.88 -18.99
C SER A 414 12.70 -0.59 -19.81
N GLN A 415 13.64 -0.48 -20.74
CA GLN A 415 13.70 0.62 -21.72
C GLN A 415 13.80 1.98 -21.03
N ASP A 416 14.78 2.14 -20.14
CA ASP A 416 14.99 3.32 -19.28
C ASP A 416 13.72 3.72 -18.50
N ALA A 417 13.13 2.73 -17.82
CA ALA A 417 11.91 2.83 -17.01
C ALA A 417 10.67 3.38 -17.75
N THR A 418 10.63 3.25 -19.09
CA THR A 418 9.42 3.59 -19.86
C THR A 418 8.36 2.49 -19.83
N LYS A 419 8.74 1.29 -19.38
CA LYS A 419 7.87 0.15 -19.13
C LYS A 419 8.18 -0.48 -17.78
N GLU A 420 7.13 -0.98 -17.12
CA GLU A 420 7.19 -1.69 -15.85
C GLU A 420 6.20 -2.86 -15.91
N ASP A 421 6.71 -4.07 -15.77
CA ASP A 421 5.92 -5.30 -15.80
C ASP A 421 5.92 -5.96 -14.42
N PHE A 422 4.75 -6.39 -13.95
CA PHE A 422 4.59 -7.06 -12.65
C PHE A 422 4.38 -8.56 -12.83
N TYR A 423 5.13 -9.35 -12.06
CA TYR A 423 5.12 -10.81 -12.14
C TYR A 423 4.71 -11.42 -10.80
N PRO A 424 3.64 -12.25 -10.76
CA PRO A 424 3.25 -12.96 -9.56
C PRO A 424 4.21 -14.10 -9.24
N LEU A 425 4.44 -14.36 -7.95
CA LEU A 425 5.08 -15.57 -7.45
C LEU A 425 4.09 -16.28 -6.51
N VAL A 426 3.89 -15.74 -5.31
CA VAL A 426 2.85 -16.19 -4.37
C VAL A 426 1.83 -15.05 -4.26
N GLY A 427 0.74 -15.14 -5.02
CA GLY A 427 -0.17 -14.02 -5.23
C GLY A 427 0.44 -12.91 -6.09
N ASP A 428 -0.22 -11.75 -6.08
CA ASP A 428 0.18 -10.57 -6.87
C ASP A 428 0.15 -9.28 -6.03
N MET A 429 0.25 -8.13 -6.71
CA MET A 429 0.27 -6.83 -6.06
C MET A 429 -1.00 -6.47 -5.27
N THR A 430 -2.15 -7.10 -5.54
CA THR A 430 -3.39 -6.91 -4.76
C THR A 430 -3.26 -7.48 -3.36
N ALA A 431 -2.47 -8.55 -3.20
CA ALA A 431 -2.29 -9.32 -1.98
C ALA A 431 -3.56 -9.95 -1.39
N GLU A 432 -4.56 -10.24 -2.23
CA GLU A 432 -5.77 -10.97 -1.86
C GLU A 432 -5.55 -12.49 -1.92
N VAL A 433 -4.67 -12.98 -1.05
CA VAL A 433 -4.16 -14.37 -1.10
C VAL A 433 -4.86 -15.33 -0.14
N GLY A 434 -5.74 -14.85 0.74
CA GLY A 434 -6.38 -15.69 1.74
C GLY A 434 -5.36 -16.45 2.59
N GLU A 435 -5.57 -17.76 2.75
CA GLU A 435 -4.67 -18.66 3.48
C GLU A 435 -3.52 -19.21 2.61
N ASP A 436 -3.52 -18.95 1.29
CA ASP A 436 -2.58 -19.57 0.34
C ASP A 436 -1.24 -18.81 0.18
N GLY A 437 -1.09 -17.68 0.89
CA GLY A 437 0.10 -16.84 0.87
C GLY A 437 1.21 -17.29 1.82
N ILE A 438 2.01 -16.32 2.27
CA ILE A 438 3.10 -16.49 3.25
C ILE A 438 2.73 -15.73 4.52
N ALA A 439 2.67 -16.41 5.67
CA ALA A 439 2.27 -15.78 6.93
C ALA A 439 3.38 -14.91 7.54
N LEU A 440 3.00 -13.99 8.44
CA LEU A 440 3.98 -13.33 9.30
C LEU A 440 4.68 -14.38 10.19
N GLY A 441 6.00 -14.30 10.29
CA GLY A 441 6.84 -15.25 11.03
C GLY A 441 7.19 -16.53 10.27
N GLU A 442 6.56 -16.81 9.12
CA GLU A 442 6.91 -17.93 8.25
C GLU A 442 8.25 -17.66 7.55
N LYS A 443 9.17 -18.63 7.61
CA LYS A 443 10.44 -18.55 6.90
C LYS A 443 10.24 -18.98 5.45
N PHE A 444 10.76 -18.17 4.53
CA PHE A 444 10.85 -18.49 3.11
C PHE A 444 12.19 -17.98 2.55
N SER A 445 12.53 -18.43 1.36
CA SER A 445 13.73 -17.97 0.67
C SER A 445 13.39 -17.40 -0.69
N TYR A 446 14.21 -16.46 -1.15
CA TYR A 446 14.20 -16.01 -2.54
C TYR A 446 15.58 -16.13 -3.16
N ARG A 447 15.62 -16.39 -4.46
CA ARG A 447 16.83 -16.29 -5.30
C ARG A 447 16.55 -15.40 -6.50
N ILE A 448 17.39 -14.40 -6.70
CA ILE A 448 17.41 -13.54 -7.89
C ILE A 448 18.70 -13.85 -8.63
N GLU A 449 18.59 -14.51 -9.78
CA GLU A 449 19.72 -14.94 -10.60
C GLU A 449 19.66 -14.26 -11.96
N VAL A 450 20.74 -13.58 -12.34
CA VAL A 450 20.90 -12.98 -13.66
C VAL A 450 22.06 -13.64 -14.37
N VAL A 451 21.79 -14.16 -15.58
CA VAL A 451 22.80 -14.66 -16.51
C VAL A 451 22.56 -14.01 -17.88
N GLY A 452 23.40 -13.05 -18.23
CA GLY A 452 23.25 -12.25 -19.44
C GLY A 452 21.93 -11.48 -19.42
N ASN A 453 21.09 -11.70 -20.44
CA ASN A 453 19.76 -11.09 -20.54
C ASN A 453 18.65 -11.97 -19.96
N THR A 454 18.96 -12.98 -19.14
CA THR A 454 17.94 -13.81 -18.48
C THR A 454 17.98 -13.59 -16.98
N MET A 455 16.84 -13.19 -16.41
CA MET A 455 16.66 -13.12 -14.97
C MET A 455 15.71 -14.24 -14.51
N THR A 456 16.17 -15.08 -13.59
CA THR A 456 15.36 -16.13 -12.96
C THR A 456 15.12 -15.76 -11.50
N VAL A 457 13.86 -15.63 -11.13
CA VAL A 457 13.42 -15.32 -9.76
C VAL A 457 12.73 -16.54 -9.19
N THR A 458 13.22 -17.02 -8.05
CA THR A 458 12.70 -18.23 -7.40
C THR A 458 12.27 -17.91 -5.97
N VAL A 459 11.09 -18.37 -5.55
CA VAL A 459 10.64 -18.37 -4.15
C VAL A 459 10.54 -19.81 -3.68
N MET A 460 11.20 -20.11 -2.55
CA MET A 460 11.28 -21.43 -1.95
C MET A 460 10.63 -21.40 -0.57
N ARG A 461 9.76 -22.38 -0.29
CA ARG A 461 9.08 -22.53 1.01
C ARG A 461 9.18 -23.97 1.49
N GLU A 462 9.35 -24.16 2.79
CA GLU A 462 9.40 -25.50 3.37
C GLU A 462 8.09 -26.24 3.11
N GLY A 463 8.18 -27.43 2.49
CA GLY A 463 6.99 -28.25 2.19
C GLY A 463 6.18 -27.84 0.97
N HIS A 464 6.65 -26.87 0.18
CA HIS A 464 6.02 -26.47 -1.09
C HIS A 464 7.01 -26.60 -2.26
N ASP A 465 6.49 -26.76 -3.47
CA ASP A 465 7.29 -26.68 -4.69
C ASP A 465 7.79 -25.24 -4.91
N ASP A 466 8.98 -25.11 -5.49
CA ASP A 466 9.56 -23.81 -5.85
C ASP A 466 8.68 -23.08 -6.87
N VAL A 467 8.44 -21.79 -6.64
CA VAL A 467 7.80 -20.92 -7.62
C VAL A 467 8.87 -20.17 -8.39
N VAL A 468 8.92 -20.36 -9.71
CA VAL A 468 9.96 -19.82 -10.58
C VAL A 468 9.33 -18.93 -11.65
N GLN A 469 9.88 -17.72 -11.81
CA GLN A 469 9.60 -16.82 -12.93
C GLN A 469 10.89 -16.55 -13.70
N VAL A 470 10.83 -16.69 -15.01
CA VAL A 470 11.94 -16.40 -15.92
C VAL A 470 11.56 -15.19 -16.77
N VAL A 471 12.38 -14.14 -16.70
CA VAL A 471 12.21 -12.90 -17.43
C VAL A 471 13.29 -12.79 -18.51
N ASP A 472 12.84 -12.65 -19.75
CA ASP A 472 13.69 -12.29 -20.87
C ASP A 472 13.90 -10.78 -20.89
N MET A 473 15.14 -10.35 -20.67
CA MET A 473 15.55 -8.95 -20.64
C MET A 473 16.24 -8.52 -21.94
N SER A 474 16.13 -9.29 -23.04
CA SER A 474 16.83 -9.00 -24.29
C SER A 474 16.44 -7.65 -24.92
N GLU A 475 15.24 -7.15 -24.62
CA GLU A 475 14.76 -5.84 -25.08
C GLU A 475 14.68 -4.81 -23.95
N SER A 476 15.28 -5.09 -22.79
CA SER A 476 15.20 -4.22 -21.61
C SER A 476 16.23 -3.10 -21.61
N GLY A 477 17.32 -3.23 -22.38
CA GLY A 477 18.33 -2.20 -22.56
C GLY A 477 19.37 -2.13 -21.44
N TYR A 478 19.44 -3.14 -20.57
CA TYR A 478 20.48 -3.21 -19.51
C TYR A 478 21.87 -3.61 -20.03
N ASP A 479 21.95 -4.06 -21.28
CA ASP A 479 23.15 -4.53 -21.97
C ASP A 479 23.76 -3.51 -22.95
N VAL A 480 23.19 -2.30 -23.07
CA VAL A 480 23.67 -1.25 -24.01
C VAL A 480 25.05 -0.68 -23.68
N GLY A 481 25.56 -0.97 -22.49
CA GLY A 481 26.85 -0.50 -21.97
C GLY A 481 26.77 0.79 -21.15
N GLY A 482 27.72 0.95 -20.24
CA GLY A 482 27.78 2.06 -19.27
C GLY A 482 26.82 1.94 -18.08
N LYS A 483 25.90 0.96 -18.11
CA LYS A 483 25.04 0.57 -16.98
C LYS A 483 25.84 -0.33 -16.04
N TYR A 484 25.74 -0.07 -14.74
CA TYR A 484 26.43 -0.81 -13.68
C TYR A 484 25.39 -1.23 -12.66
N MET A 485 25.57 -2.43 -12.13
CA MET A 485 24.57 -3.09 -11.29
C MET A 485 25.07 -3.23 -9.85
N TYR A 486 24.11 -3.29 -8.94
CA TYR A 486 24.33 -3.65 -7.55
C TYR A 486 23.04 -4.22 -6.97
N PHE A 487 23.19 -5.23 -6.12
CA PHE A 487 22.10 -5.76 -5.33
C PHE A 487 21.73 -4.84 -4.17
N LYS A 488 20.50 -5.00 -3.68
CA LYS A 488 20.00 -4.42 -2.42
C LYS A 488 19.15 -5.45 -1.68
N ALA A 489 19.21 -5.43 -0.37
CA ALA A 489 18.41 -6.31 0.50
C ALA A 489 18.16 -5.64 1.85
N GLY A 490 17.04 -5.96 2.49
CA GLY A 490 16.60 -5.37 3.76
C GLY A 490 15.11 -5.06 3.72
N VAL A 491 14.69 -3.90 4.25
CA VAL A 491 13.31 -3.42 4.11
C VAL A 491 13.25 -2.00 3.54
N TYR A 492 12.78 -1.88 2.30
CA TYR A 492 12.47 -0.61 1.67
C TYR A 492 10.94 -0.41 1.65
N ASN A 493 10.47 0.43 2.56
CA ASN A 493 9.04 0.66 2.79
C ASN A 493 8.39 1.18 1.49
N GLN A 494 7.13 0.82 1.21
CA GLN A 494 6.36 1.31 0.06
C GLN A 494 5.04 1.96 0.48
N ASN A 495 4.99 2.38 1.74
CA ASN A 495 3.88 3.08 2.36
C ASN A 495 4.35 4.43 2.92
N ILE A 496 3.82 5.52 2.35
CA ILE A 496 4.04 6.88 2.83
C ILE A 496 2.81 7.43 3.55
N ASN A 497 1.63 6.87 3.29
CA ASN A 497 0.37 7.38 3.84
C ASN A 497 -0.02 6.78 5.20
N GLY A 498 0.65 5.72 5.66
CA GLY A 498 0.49 5.14 7.00
C GLY A 498 0.98 6.06 8.13
N ASP A 499 0.60 5.75 9.36
CA ASP A 499 1.03 6.46 10.57
C ASP A 499 2.55 6.49 10.68
N MET A 500 3.10 7.59 11.18
CA MET A 500 4.54 7.85 11.13
C MET A 500 5.39 6.77 11.81
N ASP A 501 4.88 6.20 12.90
CA ASP A 501 5.56 5.17 13.69
C ASP A 501 5.12 3.74 13.32
N ASP A 502 4.20 3.59 12.36
CA ASP A 502 3.95 2.29 11.75
C ASP A 502 5.17 1.88 10.92
N TYR A 503 5.38 0.58 10.73
CA TYR A 503 6.64 0.07 10.20
C TYR A 503 6.49 -1.24 9.43
N VAL A 504 7.56 -1.59 8.73
CA VAL A 504 7.78 -2.93 8.20
C VAL A 504 9.02 -3.52 8.86
N GLN A 505 9.02 -4.82 9.11
CA GLN A 505 10.14 -5.52 9.72
C GLN A 505 10.30 -6.91 9.11
N ALA A 506 11.54 -7.27 8.81
CA ALA A 506 11.93 -8.60 8.38
C ALA A 506 13.19 -9.05 9.10
N THR A 507 13.28 -10.35 9.35
CA THR A 507 14.45 -10.99 9.96
C THR A 507 15.08 -11.96 8.97
N PHE A 508 16.33 -11.70 8.58
CA PHE A 508 17.10 -12.49 7.64
C PHE A 508 17.92 -13.57 8.36
N TYR A 509 17.98 -14.76 7.76
CA TYR A 509 18.74 -15.92 8.22
C TYR A 509 19.82 -16.35 7.22
N GLN A 510 19.74 -15.86 5.99
CA GLN A 510 20.74 -16.03 4.94
C GLN A 510 20.73 -14.77 4.07
N LEU A 511 21.92 -14.34 3.62
CA LEU A 511 22.09 -13.24 2.68
C LEU A 511 23.39 -13.46 1.91
N ASP A 512 23.31 -14.22 0.83
CA ASP A 512 24.45 -14.64 0.03
C ASP A 512 24.44 -13.93 -1.33
N VAL A 513 25.61 -13.49 -1.77
CA VAL A 513 25.83 -12.87 -3.08
C VAL A 513 26.94 -13.58 -3.81
N SER A 514 26.76 -13.86 -5.09
CA SER A 514 27.80 -14.42 -5.95
C SER A 514 27.81 -13.78 -7.34
N HIS A 515 28.99 -13.75 -7.94
CA HIS A 515 29.23 -13.21 -9.28
C HIS A 515 30.26 -14.07 -10.02
N SER A 516 30.11 -14.15 -11.33
CA SER A 516 31.13 -14.73 -12.21
C SER A 516 32.27 -13.75 -12.43
N LYS A 517 33.43 -14.27 -12.85
CA LYS A 517 34.58 -13.47 -13.27
C LYS A 517 34.64 -13.40 -14.79
N PHE A 518 35.27 -12.35 -15.31
CA PHE A 518 35.59 -12.26 -16.73
C PHE A 518 36.56 -13.38 -17.13
N GLU A 519 36.12 -14.25 -18.05
CA GLU A 519 36.96 -15.23 -18.74
C GLU A 519 37.19 -14.72 -20.17
N GLY A 520 38.46 -14.46 -20.50
CA GLY A 520 38.86 -13.70 -21.70
C GLY A 520 39.18 -14.51 -22.94
#